data_AF-A0A9P8K077-F1
#
_entry.id   AF-A0A9P8K077-F1
#
_cell.length_a   1.000
_cell.length_b   1.000
_cell.length_c   1.000
_cell.angle_alpha   90.00
_cell.angle_beta   90.00
_cell.angle_gamma   90.00
#
_symmetry.space_group_name_H-M   'P 1'
#
loop_
_entity.id
_entity.type
_entity.pdbx_description
1 polymer ?
#
loop_
_entity_poly.entity_id
_entity_poly.type
_entity_poly.pdbx_seq_one_letter_code
_entity_poly.pdbx_strand_id
1 'polypeptide(L)'
;MLIHISRSPDVVVDGKIVKENGREYWHDLPELSFWFMEYAMSVHSIESIDEGRTQMTWSEQARRFQVANRFGAILLNRIDPNLAPKVSRGFRQLALETIRDALEVSIESSAQIRRADIYVPAAAQWFLHASPQIWAFSRVKEGYEGEKIWKEWLGGSDGSKPRWVGDDGFSVERWMFWKKQLVEVLKVEERGGRVIDNIVSHARRAIKAMDDAEQGNTVRS
;
A
#
# COMPACT_ATOMS: atom_id res chain seq x y z
N MET A 1 -12.37 16.04 -4.23
CA MET A 1 -12.25 16.29 -5.68
C MET A 1 -12.47 15.02 -6.49
N LEU A 2 -11.67 13.95 -6.36
CA LEU A 2 -11.89 12.67 -7.09
C LEU A 2 -13.27 12.04 -6.91
N ILE A 3 -13.79 11.98 -5.67
CA ILE A 3 -15.15 11.46 -5.38
C ILE A 3 -16.26 12.32 -6.04
N HIS A 4 -16.01 13.61 -6.27
CA HIS A 4 -16.96 14.47 -6.97
C HIS A 4 -16.89 14.28 -8.48
N ILE A 5 -15.68 14.04 -9.01
CA ILE A 5 -15.46 13.74 -10.42
C ILE A 5 -16.07 12.38 -10.77
N SER A 6 -15.95 11.36 -9.91
CA SER A 6 -16.54 10.03 -10.15
C SER A 6 -18.08 10.01 -10.14
N ARG A 7 -18.70 11.14 -9.77
CA ARG A 7 -20.16 11.34 -9.77
C ARG A 7 -20.62 12.25 -10.90
N SER A 8 -19.71 12.73 -11.74
CA SER A 8 -20.06 13.53 -12.90
C SER A 8 -20.69 12.66 -13.99
N PRO A 9 -21.65 13.18 -14.77
CA PRO A 9 -22.21 12.46 -15.91
C PRO A 9 -21.08 12.09 -16.88
N ASP A 10 -21.05 10.84 -17.35
CA ASP A 10 -20.04 10.39 -18.30
C ASP A 10 -20.01 11.19 -19.59
N VAL A 11 -18.87 11.18 -20.27
CA VAL A 11 -18.71 11.82 -21.58
C VAL A 11 -19.58 11.07 -22.59
N VAL A 12 -20.47 11.79 -23.28
CA VAL A 12 -21.36 11.25 -24.31
C VAL A 12 -21.01 11.85 -25.67
N VAL A 13 -20.83 11.00 -26.68
CA VAL A 13 -20.64 11.37 -28.09
C VAL A 13 -21.63 10.56 -28.93
N ASP A 14 -22.40 11.23 -29.78
CA ASP A 14 -23.45 10.61 -30.62
C ASP A 14 -24.45 9.73 -29.85
N GLY A 15 -24.83 10.17 -28.64
CA GLY A 15 -25.76 9.46 -27.77
C GLY A 15 -25.20 8.20 -27.13
N LYS A 16 -23.90 7.92 -27.28
CA LYS A 16 -23.20 6.79 -26.65
C LYS A 16 -22.19 7.29 -25.63
N ILE A 17 -22.10 6.59 -24.50
CA ILE A 17 -21.07 6.84 -23.49
C ILE A 17 -19.70 6.49 -24.09
N VAL A 18 -18.77 7.44 -24.03
CA VAL A 18 -17.38 7.26 -24.42
C VAL A 18 -16.70 6.33 -23.43
N LYS A 19 -15.97 5.36 -23.96
CA LYS A 19 -15.22 4.39 -23.16
C LYS A 19 -13.73 4.45 -23.49
N GLU A 20 -12.89 4.43 -22.47
CA GLU A 20 -11.45 4.24 -22.57
C GLU A 20 -11.11 2.85 -22.00
N ASN A 21 -10.48 1.98 -22.80
CA ASN A 21 -10.22 0.58 -22.44
C ASN A 21 -11.47 -0.18 -21.91
N GLY A 22 -12.64 0.11 -22.49
CA GLY A 22 -13.92 -0.49 -22.10
C GLY A 22 -14.53 0.06 -20.80
N ARG A 23 -13.98 1.16 -20.24
CA ARG A 23 -14.41 1.80 -18.99
C ARG A 23 -14.96 3.20 -19.25
N GLU A 24 -15.95 3.61 -18.47
CA GLU A 24 -16.65 4.90 -18.59
C GLU A 24 -15.85 6.01 -17.90
N TYR A 25 -15.62 7.13 -18.58
CA TYR A 25 -14.55 8.07 -18.25
C TYR A 25 -14.65 8.68 -16.85
N TRP A 26 -15.81 9.23 -16.50
CA TRP A 26 -16.01 9.85 -15.20
C TRP A 26 -16.39 8.83 -14.16
N HIS A 27 -17.29 7.89 -14.48
CA HIS A 27 -17.76 6.90 -13.51
C HIS A 27 -16.64 5.96 -13.04
N ASP A 28 -15.84 5.44 -13.96
CA ASP A 28 -14.80 4.46 -13.63
C ASP A 28 -13.45 5.08 -13.28
N LEU A 29 -13.20 6.34 -13.67
CA LEU A 29 -11.87 6.97 -13.65
C LEU A 29 -10.80 6.00 -14.17
N PRO A 30 -10.88 5.60 -15.46
CA PRO A 30 -10.04 4.57 -16.03
C PRO A 30 -8.57 4.82 -15.74
N GLU A 31 -7.88 3.75 -15.36
CA GLU A 31 -6.45 3.76 -15.09
C GLU A 31 -5.99 4.67 -13.95
N LEU A 32 -6.88 5.23 -13.12
CA LEU A 32 -6.45 6.08 -12.00
C LEU A 32 -5.46 5.36 -11.08
N SER A 33 -5.77 4.14 -10.65
CA SER A 33 -4.86 3.36 -9.81
C SER A 33 -3.58 2.97 -10.54
N PHE A 34 -3.66 2.72 -11.85
CA PHE A 34 -2.49 2.41 -12.68
C PHE A 34 -1.56 3.62 -12.79
N TRP A 35 -2.06 4.79 -13.17
CA TRP A 35 -1.26 6.01 -13.21
C TRP A 35 -0.76 6.44 -11.83
N PHE A 36 -1.54 6.19 -10.78
CA PHE A 36 -1.09 6.41 -9.41
C PHE A 36 0.10 5.50 -9.07
N MET A 37 0.04 4.23 -9.46
CA MET A 37 1.14 3.28 -9.31
C MET A 37 2.40 3.77 -10.05
N GLU A 38 2.27 4.06 -11.34
CA GLU A 38 3.39 4.42 -12.23
C GLU A 38 4.08 5.73 -11.79
N TYR A 39 3.31 6.75 -11.43
CA TYR A 39 3.86 8.09 -11.19
C TYR A 39 4.02 8.45 -9.70
N ALA A 40 3.07 8.07 -8.85
CA ALA A 40 3.07 8.48 -7.45
C ALA A 40 3.70 7.43 -6.52
N MET A 41 3.69 6.16 -6.91
CA MET A 41 4.20 5.04 -6.12
C MET A 41 5.46 4.40 -6.70
N SER A 42 6.08 4.99 -7.73
CA SER A 42 7.36 4.50 -8.23
C SER A 42 8.49 4.73 -7.23
N VAL A 43 9.33 3.71 -7.07
CA VAL A 43 10.48 3.70 -6.17
C VAL A 43 11.71 3.36 -7.01
N HIS A 44 12.70 4.26 -7.05
CA HIS A 44 13.98 3.98 -7.69
C HIS A 44 14.79 3.00 -6.84
N SER A 45 15.56 2.13 -7.50
CA SER A 45 16.47 1.21 -6.82
C SER A 45 17.55 1.96 -6.05
N ILE A 46 18.08 1.31 -5.00
CA ILE A 46 19.24 1.82 -4.24
C ILE A 46 20.39 2.15 -5.19
N GLU A 47 20.70 1.23 -6.11
CA GLU A 47 21.74 1.39 -7.12
C GLU A 47 21.54 2.64 -8.00
N SER A 48 20.30 2.88 -8.46
CA SER A 48 19.99 4.05 -9.29
C SER A 48 20.24 5.38 -8.56
N ILE A 49 19.98 5.43 -7.26
CA ILE A 49 20.20 6.61 -6.42
C ILE A 49 21.69 6.77 -6.12
N ASP A 50 22.37 5.70 -5.72
CA ASP A 50 23.78 5.74 -5.30
C ASP A 50 24.72 6.04 -6.47
N GLU A 51 24.37 5.62 -7.69
CA GLU A 51 25.11 5.95 -8.91
C GLU A 51 24.72 7.32 -9.52
N GLY A 52 23.82 8.06 -8.89
CA GLY A 52 23.38 9.37 -9.38
C GLY A 52 22.59 9.33 -10.69
N ARG A 53 21.99 8.18 -11.05
CA ARG A 53 21.09 8.05 -12.22
C ARG A 53 19.78 8.81 -12.02
N THR A 54 19.46 9.20 -10.80
CA THR A 54 18.33 10.07 -10.45
C THR A 54 18.81 11.25 -9.60
N GLN A 55 18.12 12.40 -9.75
CA GLN A 55 18.37 13.59 -8.93
C GLN A 55 17.74 13.50 -7.53
N MET A 56 16.99 12.44 -7.24
CA MET A 56 16.26 12.27 -5.98
C MET A 56 17.13 11.61 -4.91
N THR A 57 17.17 12.19 -3.72
CA THR A 57 17.79 11.54 -2.56
C THR A 57 16.91 10.43 -1.98
N TRP A 58 17.51 9.48 -1.26
CA TRP A 58 16.78 8.40 -0.60
C TRP A 58 15.68 8.91 0.34
N SER A 59 15.99 9.93 1.15
CA SER A 59 15.03 10.51 2.10
C SER A 59 13.88 11.24 1.41
N GLU A 60 14.13 11.90 0.27
CA GLU A 60 13.06 12.52 -0.53
C GLU A 60 12.15 11.47 -1.14
N GLN A 61 12.71 10.36 -1.64
CA GLN A 61 11.95 9.23 -2.15
C GLN A 61 11.07 8.62 -1.06
N ALA A 62 11.63 8.32 0.11
CA ALA A 62 10.90 7.78 1.25
C ALA A 62 9.70 8.68 1.62
N ARG A 63 9.92 10.00 1.68
CA ARG A 63 8.87 10.98 1.96
C ARG A 63 7.78 11.00 0.89
N ARG A 64 8.15 11.04 -0.40
CA ARG A 64 7.18 11.06 -1.51
C ARG A 64 6.33 9.79 -1.52
N PHE A 65 6.99 8.63 -1.40
CA PHE A 65 6.32 7.34 -1.38
C PHE A 65 5.37 7.21 -0.18
N GLN A 66 5.78 7.67 1.01
CA GLN A 66 4.90 7.72 2.18
C GLN A 66 3.67 8.61 1.95
N VAL A 67 3.84 9.81 1.38
CA VAL A 67 2.73 10.73 1.12
C VAL A 67 1.74 10.15 0.10
N ALA A 68 2.23 9.51 -0.96
CA ALA A 68 1.39 8.81 -1.92
C ALA A 68 0.58 7.69 -1.26
N ASN A 69 1.22 6.83 -0.48
CA ASN A 69 0.53 5.76 0.24
C ASN A 69 -0.50 6.28 1.26
N ARG A 70 -0.21 7.40 1.93
CA ARG A 70 -1.19 8.09 2.79
C ARG A 70 -2.41 8.54 2.01
N PHE A 71 -2.21 9.16 0.85
CA PHE A 71 -3.33 9.57 0.00
C PHE A 71 -4.16 8.36 -0.45
N GLY A 72 -3.51 7.29 -0.92
CA GLY A 72 -4.19 6.07 -1.33
C GLY A 72 -4.99 5.41 -0.21
N ALA A 73 -4.44 5.36 1.00
CA ALA A 73 -5.11 4.83 2.18
C ALA A 73 -6.34 5.66 2.57
N ILE A 74 -6.22 6.99 2.57
CA ILE A 74 -7.37 7.87 2.84
C ILE A 74 -8.45 7.68 1.77
N LEU A 75 -8.06 7.57 0.49
CA LEU A 75 -9.00 7.36 -0.59
C LEU A 75 -9.72 6.01 -0.45
N LEU A 76 -9.00 4.93 -0.19
CA LEU A 76 -9.58 3.59 0.02
C LEU A 76 -10.59 3.57 1.18
N ASN A 77 -10.32 4.31 2.25
CA ASN A 77 -11.24 4.41 3.38
C ASN A 77 -12.49 5.24 3.04
N ARG A 78 -12.38 6.25 2.19
CA ARG A 78 -13.47 7.21 1.90
C ARG A 78 -14.28 6.86 0.66
N ILE A 79 -13.77 6.01 -0.23
CA ILE A 79 -14.46 5.65 -1.46
C ILE A 79 -15.59 4.66 -1.19
N ASP A 80 -16.74 4.89 -1.81
CA ASP A 80 -17.84 3.91 -1.79
C ASP A 80 -17.57 2.86 -2.88
N PRO A 81 -17.34 1.59 -2.52
CA PRO A 81 -17.06 0.54 -3.48
C PRO A 81 -18.23 0.27 -4.43
N ASN A 82 -19.46 0.64 -4.09
CA ASN A 82 -20.61 0.51 -4.99
C ASN A 82 -20.65 1.62 -6.05
N LEU A 83 -20.13 2.81 -5.72
CA LEU A 83 -20.14 3.97 -6.62
C LEU A 83 -18.90 4.03 -7.52
N ALA A 84 -17.75 3.51 -7.06
CA ALA A 84 -16.51 3.49 -7.81
C ALA A 84 -15.75 2.17 -7.59
N PRO A 85 -16.33 1.03 -8.02
CA PRO A 85 -15.80 -0.30 -7.74
C PRO A 85 -14.39 -0.50 -8.30
N LYS A 86 -14.09 0.04 -9.49
CA LYS A 86 -12.77 -0.11 -10.12
C LYS A 86 -11.68 0.68 -9.41
N VAL A 87 -11.98 1.89 -8.96
CA VAL A 87 -11.05 2.69 -8.15
C VAL A 87 -10.83 2.01 -6.81
N SER A 88 -11.89 1.59 -6.12
CA SER A 88 -11.76 0.84 -4.85
C SER A 88 -10.87 -0.39 -5.04
N ARG A 89 -11.14 -1.20 -6.07
CA ARG A 89 -10.33 -2.38 -6.43
C ARG A 89 -8.85 -2.04 -6.64
N GLY A 90 -8.55 -1.03 -7.45
CA GLY A 90 -7.17 -0.62 -7.72
C GLY A 90 -6.42 -0.19 -6.45
N PHE A 91 -7.06 0.57 -5.58
CA PHE A 91 -6.41 0.99 -4.32
C PHE A 91 -6.31 -0.13 -3.28
N ARG A 92 -7.22 -1.13 -3.29
CA ARG A 92 -7.05 -2.38 -2.51
C ARG A 92 -5.81 -3.14 -2.94
N GLN A 93 -5.59 -3.25 -4.25
CA GLN A 93 -4.44 -3.92 -4.83
C GLN A 93 -3.12 -3.22 -4.43
N LEU A 94 -3.07 -1.89 -4.55
CA LEU A 94 -1.91 -1.09 -4.14
C LEU A 94 -1.61 -1.21 -2.64
N ALA A 95 -2.66 -1.25 -1.81
CA ALA A 95 -2.51 -1.49 -0.38
C ALA A 95 -1.83 -2.82 -0.11
N LEU A 96 -2.34 -3.87 -0.75
CA LEU A 96 -1.81 -5.22 -0.60
C LEU A 96 -0.35 -5.29 -1.04
N GLU A 97 -0.02 -4.82 -2.25
CA GLU A 97 1.35 -4.81 -2.78
C GLU A 97 2.32 -4.08 -1.85
N THR A 98 1.95 -2.89 -1.37
CA THR A 98 2.80 -2.09 -0.47
C THR A 98 3.02 -2.81 0.86
N ILE A 99 1.96 -3.34 1.46
CA ILE A 99 2.03 -4.04 2.75
C ILE A 99 2.89 -5.30 2.62
N ARG A 100 2.74 -6.04 1.52
CA ARG A 100 3.54 -7.22 1.22
C ARG A 100 5.01 -6.84 1.09
N ASP A 101 5.32 -5.84 0.26
CA ASP A 101 6.68 -5.36 0.11
C ASP A 101 7.28 -4.92 1.46
N ALA A 102 6.51 -4.32 2.34
CA ALA A 102 7.02 -3.93 3.65
C ALA A 102 7.23 -5.09 4.63
N LEU A 103 6.29 -6.03 4.69
CA LEU A 103 6.15 -6.95 5.83
C LEU A 103 6.32 -8.43 5.47
N GLU A 104 6.30 -8.81 4.20
CA GLU A 104 6.49 -10.20 3.77
C GLU A 104 7.94 -10.50 3.36
N VAL A 105 8.88 -9.60 3.66
CA VAL A 105 10.32 -9.77 3.39
C VAL A 105 11.14 -9.82 4.68
N SER A 106 12.40 -10.26 4.60
CA SER A 106 13.34 -10.20 5.74
C SER A 106 14.01 -8.83 5.89
N ILE A 107 14.39 -8.49 7.13
CA ILE A 107 15.13 -7.26 7.48
C ILE A 107 16.36 -7.66 8.29
N GLU A 108 17.35 -8.22 7.60
CA GLU A 108 18.55 -8.83 8.18
C GLU A 108 19.83 -8.10 7.77
N SER A 109 19.87 -7.51 6.57
CA SER A 109 21.02 -6.78 6.04
C SER A 109 20.82 -5.25 6.09
N SER A 110 21.91 -4.50 5.94
CA SER A 110 21.87 -3.03 5.83
C SER A 110 21.04 -2.55 4.63
N ALA A 111 21.11 -3.26 3.51
CA ALA A 111 20.32 -2.96 2.32
C ALA A 111 18.81 -3.15 2.59
N GLN A 112 18.45 -4.22 3.29
CA GLN A 112 17.07 -4.47 3.70
C GLN A 112 16.56 -3.46 4.74
N ILE A 113 17.42 -2.99 5.66
CA ILE A 113 17.07 -1.89 6.58
C ILE A 113 16.80 -0.60 5.80
N ARG A 114 17.68 -0.26 4.85
CA ARG A 114 17.51 0.93 4.00
C ARG A 114 16.21 0.86 3.20
N ARG A 115 15.90 -0.31 2.64
CA ARG A 115 14.61 -0.59 1.98
C ARG A 115 13.42 -0.44 2.95
N ALA A 116 13.53 -0.99 4.16
CA ALA A 116 12.48 -0.89 5.18
C ALA A 116 12.15 0.57 5.55
N ASP A 117 13.10 1.49 5.47
CA ASP A 117 12.88 2.94 5.68
C ASP A 117 11.91 3.56 4.66
N ILE A 118 11.76 2.97 3.48
CA ILE A 118 10.76 3.37 2.49
C ILE A 118 9.44 2.65 2.74
N TYR A 119 9.48 1.31 2.80
CA TYR A 119 8.28 0.51 2.71
C TYR A 119 7.51 0.40 4.03
N VAL A 120 8.18 0.34 5.19
CA VAL A 120 7.48 0.24 6.49
C VAL A 120 6.67 1.50 6.78
N PRO A 121 7.22 2.73 6.66
CA PRO A 121 6.43 3.95 6.85
C PRO A 121 5.26 4.09 5.86
N ALA A 122 5.44 3.62 4.62
CA ALA A 122 4.40 3.61 3.60
C ALA A 122 3.28 2.60 3.92
N ALA A 123 3.62 1.35 4.22
CA ALA A 123 2.67 0.33 4.66
C ALA A 123 1.90 0.76 5.92
N ALA A 124 2.59 1.41 6.86
CA ALA A 124 1.95 1.96 8.05
C ALA A 124 0.83 2.96 7.73
N GLN A 125 0.90 3.71 6.60
CA GLN A 125 -0.18 4.64 6.23
C GLN A 125 -1.49 3.90 5.91
N TRP A 126 -1.41 2.72 5.30
CA TRP A 126 -2.57 1.89 5.00
C TRP A 126 -3.28 1.43 6.28
N PHE A 127 -2.53 1.02 7.30
CA PHE A 127 -3.12 0.71 8.60
C PHE A 127 -3.65 1.96 9.30
N LEU A 128 -2.88 3.05 9.31
CA LEU A 128 -3.27 4.29 10.00
C LEU A 128 -4.56 4.91 9.45
N HIS A 129 -4.82 4.76 8.16
CA HIS A 129 -5.92 5.45 7.50
C HIS A 129 -6.99 4.53 6.92
N ALA A 130 -6.72 3.24 6.72
CA ALA A 130 -7.63 2.28 6.10
C ALA A 130 -7.73 0.93 6.84
N SER A 131 -7.19 0.80 8.06
CA SER A 131 -7.32 -0.43 8.87
C SER A 131 -8.75 -0.97 8.96
N PRO A 132 -9.82 -0.17 9.14
CA PRO A 132 -11.19 -0.71 9.21
C PRO A 132 -11.63 -1.42 7.93
N GLN A 133 -11.28 -0.85 6.77
CA GLN A 133 -11.59 -1.39 5.45
C GLN A 133 -10.74 -2.64 5.18
N ILE A 134 -9.43 -2.57 5.44
CA ILE A 134 -8.52 -3.71 5.28
C ILE A 134 -8.97 -4.88 6.17
N TRP A 135 -9.34 -4.59 7.43
CA TRP A 135 -9.89 -5.58 8.34
C TRP A 135 -11.21 -6.17 7.83
N ALA A 136 -12.10 -5.35 7.27
CA ALA A 136 -13.33 -5.83 6.64
C ALA A 136 -13.02 -6.78 5.47
N PHE A 137 -12.07 -6.45 4.59
CA PHE A 137 -11.61 -7.31 3.50
C PHE A 137 -11.03 -8.64 4.02
N SER A 138 -10.20 -8.57 5.07
CA SER A 138 -9.62 -9.75 5.70
C SER A 138 -10.68 -10.69 6.28
N ARG A 139 -11.75 -10.17 6.88
CA ARG A 139 -12.84 -10.99 7.45
C ARG A 139 -13.69 -11.69 6.40
N VAL A 140 -13.89 -11.06 5.23
CA VAL A 140 -14.63 -11.67 4.11
C VAL A 140 -13.75 -12.48 3.17
N LYS A 141 -12.45 -12.59 3.48
CA LYS A 141 -11.45 -13.27 2.66
C LYS A 141 -11.41 -12.74 1.22
N GLU A 142 -11.36 -11.42 1.07
CA GLU A 142 -11.31 -10.76 -0.24
C GLU A 142 -10.13 -11.29 -1.07
N GLY A 143 -10.43 -11.86 -2.24
CA GLY A 143 -9.44 -12.46 -3.12
C GLY A 143 -8.48 -11.45 -3.74
N TYR A 144 -7.33 -11.96 -4.18
CA TYR A 144 -6.44 -11.21 -5.07
C TYR A 144 -7.04 -11.17 -6.47
N GLU A 145 -7.10 -9.99 -7.07
CA GLU A 145 -7.60 -9.82 -8.43
C GLU A 145 -6.43 -9.47 -9.37
N GLY A 146 -5.89 -10.48 -10.03
CA GLY A 146 -4.77 -10.36 -10.97
C GLY A 146 -4.14 -11.71 -11.30
N GLU A 147 -3.02 -11.71 -12.04
CA GLU A 147 -2.22 -12.93 -12.20
C GLU A 147 -1.69 -13.38 -10.83
N LYS A 148 -1.61 -14.70 -10.60
CA LYS A 148 -1.08 -15.25 -9.35
C LYS A 148 0.19 -14.50 -8.96
N ILE A 149 0.22 -14.07 -7.71
CA ILE A 149 1.35 -13.35 -7.16
C ILE A 149 2.62 -14.19 -7.36
N TRP A 150 3.66 -13.59 -7.92
CA TRP A 150 4.97 -14.23 -8.01
C TRP A 150 5.51 -14.48 -6.58
N LYS A 151 5.72 -15.76 -6.22
CA LYS A 151 6.07 -16.19 -4.85
C LYS A 151 7.55 -16.48 -4.64
N GLU A 152 8.40 -16.28 -5.65
CA GLU A 152 9.81 -16.64 -5.55
C GLU A 152 10.67 -15.52 -4.95
N TRP A 153 10.33 -14.25 -5.24
CA TRP A 153 11.09 -13.09 -4.77
C TRP A 153 10.20 -11.86 -4.62
N LEU A 154 10.43 -11.08 -3.57
CA LEU A 154 9.68 -9.85 -3.28
C LEU A 154 10.65 -8.74 -2.85
N GLY A 155 10.41 -7.51 -3.30
CA GLY A 155 11.18 -6.34 -2.88
C GLY A 155 12.43 -5.99 -3.70
N GLY A 156 12.57 -6.49 -4.93
CA GLY A 156 13.66 -6.13 -5.84
C GLY A 156 15.03 -6.64 -5.38
N SER A 157 16.13 -6.03 -5.84
CA SER A 157 17.51 -6.43 -5.50
C SER A 157 17.77 -6.60 -4.00
N ASP A 158 17.09 -5.80 -3.18
CA ASP A 158 17.26 -5.73 -1.73
C ASP A 158 16.12 -6.43 -0.97
N GLY A 159 15.42 -7.30 -1.69
CA GLY A 159 14.29 -8.07 -1.24
C GLY A 159 14.65 -9.37 -0.53
N SER A 160 13.70 -10.29 -0.49
CA SER A 160 13.92 -11.67 -0.05
C SER A 160 12.86 -12.59 -0.63
N LYS A 161 13.00 -13.90 -0.35
CA LYS A 161 11.86 -14.83 -0.48
C LYS A 161 10.69 -14.33 0.37
N PRO A 162 9.45 -14.38 -0.14
CA PRO A 162 8.27 -14.07 0.64
C PRO A 162 8.16 -14.96 1.88
N ARG A 163 7.90 -14.34 3.02
CA ARG A 163 7.71 -15.04 4.31
C ARG A 163 6.27 -15.49 4.54
N TRP A 164 5.32 -14.92 3.80
CA TRP A 164 3.93 -15.36 3.78
C TRP A 164 3.74 -16.46 2.73
N VAL A 165 3.18 -17.60 3.15
CA VAL A 165 2.96 -18.79 2.29
C VAL A 165 1.48 -19.11 2.08
N GLY A 166 0.57 -18.29 2.63
CA GLY A 166 -0.87 -18.49 2.51
C GLY A 166 -1.45 -17.92 1.21
N ASP A 167 -2.73 -17.55 1.29
CA ASP A 167 -3.51 -17.05 0.16
C ASP A 167 -3.01 -15.69 -0.35
N ASP A 168 -3.30 -15.41 -1.62
CA ASP A 168 -2.80 -14.23 -2.32
C ASP A 168 -3.57 -12.95 -1.97
N GLY A 169 -4.78 -13.06 -1.41
CA GLY A 169 -5.65 -11.94 -1.06
C GLY A 169 -5.54 -11.47 0.40
N PHE A 170 -6.60 -10.80 0.87
CA PHE A 170 -6.76 -10.44 2.26
C PHE A 170 -7.34 -11.62 3.05
N SER A 171 -6.79 -11.88 4.23
CA SER A 171 -7.35 -12.84 5.17
C SER A 171 -7.05 -12.42 6.61
N VAL A 172 -7.77 -12.99 7.58
CA VAL A 172 -7.50 -12.76 9.00
C VAL A 172 -6.12 -13.29 9.38
N GLU A 173 -5.73 -14.44 8.84
CA GLU A 173 -4.42 -15.05 9.08
C GLU A 173 -3.30 -14.15 8.54
N ARG A 174 -3.49 -13.58 7.35
CA ARG A 174 -2.52 -12.67 6.74
C ARG A 174 -2.43 -11.34 7.49
N TRP A 175 -3.55 -10.82 7.96
CA TRP A 175 -3.59 -9.66 8.84
C TRP A 175 -2.79 -9.89 10.13
N MET A 176 -3.03 -11.01 10.81
CA MET A 176 -2.29 -11.38 12.02
C MET A 176 -0.81 -11.61 11.74
N PHE A 177 -0.48 -12.18 10.57
CA PHE A 177 0.90 -12.29 10.11
C PHE A 177 1.55 -10.91 9.98
N TRP A 178 0.94 -9.95 9.28
CA TRP A 178 1.48 -8.59 9.15
C TRP A 178 1.68 -7.91 10.50
N LYS A 179 0.70 -8.04 11.42
CA LYS A 179 0.82 -7.52 12.78
C LYS A 179 2.02 -8.11 13.51
N LYS A 180 2.24 -9.42 13.40
CA LYS A 180 3.43 -10.10 13.95
C LYS A 180 4.72 -9.56 13.32
N GLN A 181 4.75 -9.32 12.01
CA GLN A 181 5.93 -8.75 11.34
C GLN A 181 6.22 -7.33 11.81
N LEU A 182 5.20 -6.50 12.04
CA LEU A 182 5.38 -5.17 12.64
C LEU A 182 5.99 -5.26 14.05
N VAL A 183 5.63 -6.28 14.84
CA VAL A 183 6.27 -6.53 16.15
C VAL A 183 7.73 -6.95 15.98
N GLU A 184 8.05 -7.79 14.99
CA GLU A 184 9.44 -8.15 14.68
C GLU A 184 10.27 -6.93 14.22
N VAL A 185 9.66 -6.00 13.47
CA VAL A 185 10.30 -4.72 13.08
C VAL A 185 10.74 -3.91 14.31
N LEU A 186 10.02 -3.98 15.43
CA LEU A 186 10.42 -3.29 16.66
C LEU A 186 11.76 -3.80 17.22
N LYS A 187 12.14 -5.05 16.92
CA LYS A 187 13.42 -5.63 17.37
C LYS A 187 14.61 -5.13 16.55
N VAL A 188 14.36 -4.49 15.39
CA VAL A 188 15.42 -3.82 14.60
C VAL A 188 16.02 -2.65 15.39
N GLU A 189 15.31 -2.12 16.39
CA GLU A 189 15.77 -1.09 17.34
C GLU A 189 17.14 -1.40 17.96
N GLU A 190 17.44 -2.69 18.19
CA GLU A 190 18.72 -3.16 18.73
C GLU A 190 19.94 -2.82 17.84
N ARG A 191 19.71 -2.46 16.57
CA ARG A 191 20.78 -2.11 15.60
C ARG A 191 21.11 -0.60 15.56
N GLY A 192 20.33 0.25 16.24
CA GLY A 192 20.57 1.69 16.44
C GLY A 192 20.49 2.62 15.21
N GLY A 193 20.08 3.87 15.42
CA GLY A 193 20.18 4.97 14.43
C GLY A 193 18.84 5.57 13.96
N ARG A 194 18.88 6.80 13.44
CA ARG A 194 17.69 7.61 13.07
C ARG A 194 16.75 6.95 12.05
N VAL A 195 17.31 6.19 11.11
CA VAL A 195 16.55 5.40 10.12
C VAL A 195 15.67 4.37 10.84
N ILE A 196 16.23 3.72 11.86
CA ILE A 196 15.53 2.70 12.63
C ILE A 196 14.44 3.35 13.49
N ASP A 197 14.69 4.52 14.09
CA ASP A 197 13.67 5.26 14.86
C ASP A 197 12.42 5.57 14.02
N ASN A 198 12.60 5.96 12.76
CA ASN A 198 11.50 6.25 11.84
C ASN A 198 10.68 5.00 11.52
N ILE A 199 11.36 3.88 11.21
CA ILE A 199 10.75 2.57 10.95
C ILE A 199 9.94 2.10 12.17
N VAL A 200 10.58 2.11 13.35
CA VAL A 200 10.00 1.63 14.62
C VAL A 200 8.79 2.47 15.02
N SER A 201 8.88 3.80 14.92
CA SER A 201 7.76 4.70 15.22
C SER A 201 6.53 4.42 14.36
N HIS A 202 6.72 4.21 13.05
CA HIS A 202 5.63 3.85 12.15
C HIS A 202 5.05 2.48 12.44
N ALA A 203 5.90 1.49 12.75
CA ALA A 203 5.45 0.16 13.11
C ALA A 203 4.57 0.16 14.37
N ARG A 204 4.97 0.88 15.44
CA ARG A 204 4.18 1.01 16.68
C ARG A 204 2.80 1.62 16.40
N ARG A 205 2.76 2.68 15.59
CA ARG A 205 1.50 3.36 15.23
C ARG A 205 0.60 2.45 14.39
N ALA A 206 1.15 1.68 13.47
CA ALA A 206 0.41 0.72 12.66
C ALA A 206 -0.19 -0.40 13.52
N ILE A 207 0.58 -0.99 14.45
CA ILE A 207 0.08 -2.02 15.39
C ILE A 207 -1.14 -1.49 16.15
N LYS A 208 -1.03 -0.28 16.73
CA LYS A 208 -2.16 0.34 17.44
C LYS A 208 -3.38 0.51 16.53
N ALA A 209 -3.19 1.00 15.30
CA ALA A 209 -4.31 1.17 14.37
C ALA A 209 -4.96 -0.16 13.95
N MET A 210 -4.19 -1.25 13.91
CA MET A 210 -4.71 -2.59 13.70
C MET A 210 -5.52 -3.08 14.91
N ASP A 211 -5.00 -2.91 16.13
CA ASP A 211 -5.72 -3.22 17.39
C ASP A 211 -7.06 -2.47 17.48
N ASP A 212 -7.04 -1.16 17.19
CA ASP A 212 -8.22 -0.29 17.21
C ASP A 212 -9.30 -0.79 16.23
N ALA A 213 -8.91 -1.23 15.02
CA ALA A 213 -9.83 -1.74 14.01
C ALA A 213 -10.41 -3.13 14.36
N GLU A 214 -9.61 -4.00 14.98
CA GLU A 214 -10.08 -5.31 15.49
C GLU A 214 -11.17 -5.15 16.55
N GLN A 215 -11.01 -4.15 17.43
CA GLN A 215 -11.94 -3.85 18.53
C GLN A 215 -13.17 -3.04 18.08
N GLY A 216 -13.21 -2.55 16.84
CA GLY A 216 -14.24 -1.64 16.36
C GLY A 216 -14.11 -0.20 16.91
N ASN A 217 -13.02 0.11 17.60
CA ASN A 217 -12.73 1.42 18.18
C ASN A 217 -12.14 2.35 17.12
N THR A 218 -12.95 2.80 16.16
CA THR A 218 -12.49 3.79 15.18
C THR A 218 -12.73 5.21 15.68
N VAL A 219 -11.64 5.95 15.93
CA VAL A 219 -11.73 7.42 16.10
C VAL A 219 -12.19 8.01 14.78
N ARG A 220 -13.47 8.41 14.71
CA ARG A 220 -13.96 9.23 13.59
C ARG A 220 -13.21 10.56 13.63
N SER A 221 -12.35 10.77 12.64
CA SER A 221 -11.74 12.07 12.33
C SER A 221 -12.50 12.78 11.22
#